data_AF-A0A7X3P3C7-F1
#
_entry.id   AF-A0A7X3P3C7-F1
#
_cell.length_a   1.000
_cell.length_b   1.000
_cell.length_c   1.000
_cell.angle_alpha   90.00
_cell.angle_beta   90.00
_cell.angle_gamma   90.00
#
_symmetry.space_group_name_H-M   'P 1'
#
loop_
_entity.id
_entity.type
_entity.pdbx_description
1 polymer ?
#
loop_
_entity_poly.entity_id
_entity_poly.type
_entity_poly.pdbx_seq_one_letter_code
_entity_poly.pdbx_strand_id
1 'polypeptide(L)'
;MKKRKAIQIAIIFIFCALISSCIHTIENSLTATPHFRQVWWGSTKASVLTKEKGMRIKSNTGGALVYKTRYESIPVSLVYCFGSHNGIYRLRAAGYLTETPVAITDPNSVFRQNLLDTLGDPTETLEDGGMLWKNEDTVVYTNTYRAVGTDRGLIARSTPGSIISRPQRQRTPQWHIIAGYIDRKFYDELENKETELPLHAELSYYEEIFFGMFYSTRQ
;
A
#
# COMPACT_ATOMS: atom_id res chain seq x y z
N MET A 1 -19.76 -45.89 -42.16
CA MET A 1 -18.42 -45.38 -41.78
C MET A 1 -18.27 -43.86 -41.79
N LYS A 2 -18.95 -43.07 -42.65
CA LYS A 2 -18.77 -41.61 -42.72
C LYS A 2 -19.16 -40.82 -41.45
N LYS A 3 -20.21 -41.21 -40.72
CA LYS A 3 -20.68 -40.50 -39.50
C LYS A 3 -19.69 -40.54 -38.33
N ARG A 4 -18.92 -41.61 -38.15
CA ARG A 4 -17.94 -41.72 -37.05
C ARG A 4 -16.73 -40.80 -37.23
N LYS A 5 -16.28 -40.58 -38.48
CA LYS A 5 -15.20 -39.64 -38.79
C LYS A 5 -15.59 -38.18 -38.52
N ALA A 6 -16.84 -37.80 -38.82
CA ALA A 6 -17.32 -36.44 -38.57
C ALA A 6 -17.38 -36.09 -37.07
N ILE A 7 -17.79 -37.05 -36.22
CA ILE A 7 -17.86 -36.86 -34.76
C ILE A 7 -16.46 -36.72 -34.15
N GLN A 8 -15.47 -37.51 -34.60
CA GLN A 8 -14.09 -37.37 -34.13
C GLN A 8 -13.49 -35.99 -34.49
N ILE A 9 -13.75 -35.48 -35.69
CA ILE A 9 -13.25 -34.16 -36.11
C ILE A 9 -13.88 -33.03 -35.26
N ALA A 10 -15.17 -33.12 -34.94
CA ALA A 10 -15.85 -32.13 -34.11
C ALA A 10 -15.31 -32.09 -32.67
N ILE A 11 -15.01 -33.25 -32.07
CA ILE A 11 -14.43 -33.34 -30.72
C ILE A 11 -13.03 -32.71 -30.67
N ILE A 12 -12.20 -32.96 -31.68
CA ILE A 12 -10.86 -32.37 -31.78
C ILE A 12 -10.95 -30.84 -31.89
N PHE A 13 -11.88 -30.32 -32.69
CA PHE A 13 -12.07 -28.87 -32.82
C PHE A 13 -12.50 -28.19 -31.52
N ILE A 14 -13.43 -28.79 -30.78
CA ILE A 14 -13.87 -28.27 -29.47
C ILE A 14 -12.72 -28.31 -28.47
N PHE A 15 -11.94 -29.39 -28.45
CA PHE A 15 -10.78 -29.52 -27.57
C PHE A 15 -9.68 -28.50 -27.89
N CYS A 16 -9.40 -28.26 -29.18
CA CYS A 16 -8.47 -27.20 -29.61
C CYS A 16 -8.97 -25.79 -29.23
N ALA A 17 -10.27 -25.51 -29.36
CA ALA A 17 -10.85 -24.23 -28.97
C ALA A 17 -10.76 -23.99 -27.44
N LEU A 18 -10.99 -25.03 -26.64
CA LEU A 18 -10.84 -24.97 -25.18
C LEU A 18 -9.39 -24.78 -24.74
N ILE A 19 -8.43 -25.42 -25.42
CA ILE A 19 -7.01 -25.22 -25.13
C ILE A 19 -6.57 -23.80 -25.53
N SER A 20 -7.07 -23.29 -26.66
CA SER A 20 -6.73 -21.95 -27.13
C SER A 20 -7.21 -20.84 -26.18
N SER A 21 -8.39 -20.98 -25.56
CA SER A 21 -8.86 -19.99 -24.57
C SER A 21 -8.05 -20.07 -23.26
N CYS A 22 -7.66 -21.27 -22.83
CA CYS A 22 -6.78 -21.44 -21.68
C CYS A 22 -5.40 -20.81 -21.91
N ILE A 23 -4.81 -20.97 -23.09
CA ILE A 23 -3.49 -20.39 -23.43
C ILE A 23 -3.55 -18.86 -23.46
N HIS A 24 -4.59 -18.26 -24.06
CA HIS A 24 -4.73 -16.80 -24.09
C HIS A 24 -4.92 -16.19 -22.68
N THR A 25 -5.58 -16.92 -21.78
CA THR A 25 -5.73 -16.50 -20.38
C THR A 25 -4.40 -16.58 -19.62
N ILE A 26 -3.56 -17.56 -19.95
CA ILE A 26 -2.22 -17.74 -19.34
C ILE A 26 -1.23 -16.71 -19.88
N GLU A 27 -1.26 -16.41 -21.18
CA GLU A 27 -0.37 -15.42 -21.81
C GLU A 27 -0.60 -14.00 -21.25
N ASN A 28 -1.86 -13.58 -21.05
CA ASN A 28 -2.16 -12.30 -20.41
C ASN A 28 -1.70 -12.24 -18.94
N SER A 29 -1.60 -13.38 -18.25
CA SER A 29 -1.08 -13.44 -16.87
C SER A 29 0.45 -13.37 -16.78
N LEU A 30 1.16 -13.68 -17.88
CA LEU A 30 2.61 -13.74 -17.94
C LEU A 30 3.26 -12.37 -18.23
N THR A 31 2.52 -11.43 -18.81
CA THR A 31 3.01 -10.07 -19.13
C THR A 31 2.55 -9.01 -18.13
N ALA A 32 1.56 -9.30 -17.29
CA ALA A 32 1.06 -8.32 -16.36
C ALA A 32 2.03 -8.13 -15.18
N THR A 33 2.27 -6.87 -14.82
CA THR A 33 3.11 -6.51 -13.68
C THR A 33 2.30 -6.64 -12.38
N PRO A 34 2.89 -7.17 -11.30
CA PRO A 34 2.22 -7.20 -10.01
C PRO A 34 1.81 -5.80 -9.55
N HIS A 35 0.63 -5.68 -8.96
CA HIS A 35 0.07 -4.40 -8.53
C HIS A 35 0.81 -3.77 -7.36
N PHE A 36 1.38 -4.60 -6.48
CA PHE A 36 2.20 -4.13 -5.38
C PHE A 36 3.29 -5.16 -5.08
N ARG A 37 4.56 -4.76 -5.23
CA ARG A 37 5.74 -5.62 -5.12
C ARG A 37 5.63 -6.85 -6.02
N GLN A 38 5.26 -8.00 -5.45
CA GLN A 38 5.16 -9.30 -6.10
C GLN A 38 3.79 -9.96 -5.90
N VAL A 39 2.80 -9.18 -5.42
CA VAL A 39 1.44 -9.62 -5.13
C VAL A 39 0.42 -8.91 -6.00
N TRP A 40 -0.72 -9.56 -6.17
CA TRP A 40 -1.82 -9.09 -7.00
C TRP A 40 -3.03 -8.77 -6.13
N TRP A 41 -3.84 -7.78 -6.53
CA TRP A 41 -5.17 -7.61 -5.95
C TRP A 41 -6.00 -8.88 -6.11
N GLY A 42 -6.84 -9.15 -5.12
CA GLY A 42 -7.57 -10.42 -5.03
C GLY A 42 -6.74 -11.62 -4.55
N SER A 43 -5.44 -11.46 -4.25
CA SER A 43 -4.64 -12.55 -3.69
C SER A 43 -5.18 -13.00 -2.33
N THR A 44 -5.16 -14.30 -2.06
CA THR A 44 -5.47 -14.81 -0.73
C THR A 44 -4.30 -14.56 0.22
N LYS A 45 -4.56 -14.54 1.52
CA LYS A 45 -3.50 -14.42 2.52
C LYS A 45 -2.43 -15.51 2.41
N ALA A 46 -2.84 -16.74 2.09
CA ALA A 46 -1.92 -17.84 1.86
C ALA A 46 -0.97 -17.55 0.67
N SER A 47 -1.51 -17.00 -0.42
CA SER A 47 -0.71 -16.59 -1.57
C SER A 47 0.31 -15.50 -1.20
N VAL A 48 -0.10 -14.47 -0.46
CA VAL A 48 0.79 -13.41 0.03
C VAL A 48 1.88 -13.97 0.93
N LEU A 49 1.55 -14.87 1.86
CA LEU A 49 2.52 -15.55 2.73
C LEU A 49 3.56 -16.34 1.93
N THR A 50 3.14 -17.00 0.84
CA THR A 50 4.05 -17.73 -0.05
C THR A 50 4.97 -16.78 -0.82
N LYS A 51 4.45 -15.66 -1.33
CA LYS A 51 5.25 -14.67 -2.05
C LYS A 51 6.28 -14.03 -1.13
N GLU A 52 5.86 -13.59 0.05
CA GLU A 52 6.73 -12.95 1.06
C GLU A 52 7.44 -13.96 1.98
N LYS A 53 7.73 -15.16 1.47
CA LYS A 53 8.43 -16.21 2.23
C LYS A 53 9.80 -15.70 2.67
N GLY A 54 10.10 -15.87 3.95
CA GLY A 54 11.36 -15.42 4.57
C GLY A 54 11.28 -14.04 5.22
N MET A 55 10.19 -13.28 5.01
CA MET A 55 9.97 -12.04 5.74
C MET A 55 9.52 -12.30 7.19
N ARG A 56 9.95 -11.42 8.11
CA ARG A 56 9.58 -11.52 9.53
C ARG A 56 8.18 -10.95 9.75
N ILE A 57 7.23 -11.83 10.07
CA ILE A 57 5.86 -11.46 10.42
C ILE A 57 5.86 -10.74 11.78
N LYS A 58 5.24 -9.56 11.82
CA LYS A 58 4.93 -8.79 13.04
C LYS A 58 3.56 -9.18 13.59
N SER A 59 2.57 -9.27 12.70
CA SER A 59 1.18 -9.58 13.06
C SER A 59 0.50 -10.30 11.91
N ASN A 60 -0.39 -11.24 12.23
CA ASN A 60 -1.19 -12.00 11.28
C ASN A 60 -2.59 -12.18 11.85
N THR A 61 -3.51 -11.27 11.51
CA THR A 61 -4.90 -11.28 11.96
C THR A 61 -5.82 -11.65 10.79
N GLY A 62 -7.12 -11.84 11.04
CA GLY A 62 -8.10 -12.13 9.98
C GLY A 62 -8.08 -11.12 8.82
N GLY A 63 -8.09 -9.83 9.14
CA GLY A 63 -8.13 -8.74 8.15
C GLY A 63 -6.77 -8.19 7.70
N ALA A 64 -5.65 -8.52 8.36
CA ALA A 64 -4.37 -7.93 8.02
C ALA A 64 -3.16 -8.87 8.22
N LEU A 65 -2.14 -8.69 7.40
CA LEU A 65 -0.83 -9.32 7.53
C LEU A 65 0.25 -8.24 7.53
N VAL A 66 1.05 -8.20 8.58
CA VAL A 66 2.03 -7.14 8.83
C VAL A 66 3.41 -7.75 8.98
N TYR A 67 4.38 -7.22 8.24
CA TYR A 67 5.78 -7.60 8.30
C TYR A 67 6.65 -6.45 8.79
N LYS A 68 7.75 -6.77 9.49
CA LYS A 68 8.81 -5.80 9.76
C LYS A 68 9.78 -5.79 8.58
N THR A 69 10.02 -4.63 8.00
CA THR A 69 10.98 -4.46 6.91
C THR A 69 11.70 -3.12 6.99
N ARG A 70 12.53 -2.85 5.98
CA ARG A 70 13.09 -1.54 5.71
C ARG A 70 12.75 -1.12 4.29
N TYR A 71 12.50 0.17 4.11
CA TYR A 71 12.42 0.82 2.80
C TYR A 71 13.53 1.86 2.76
N GLU A 72 14.51 1.67 1.87
CA GLU A 72 15.70 2.55 1.78
C GLU A 72 16.34 2.86 3.16
N SER A 73 16.56 1.81 3.95
CA SER A 73 17.10 1.87 5.33
C SER A 73 16.14 2.39 6.42
N ILE A 74 14.99 2.97 6.06
CA ILE A 74 13.96 3.43 6.99
C ILE A 74 13.19 2.21 7.54
N PRO A 75 13.11 2.01 8.86
CA PRO A 75 12.32 0.93 9.44
C PRO A 75 10.82 1.19 9.23
N VAL A 76 10.15 0.26 8.55
CA VAL A 76 8.72 0.36 8.24
C VAL A 76 8.00 -0.97 8.46
N SER A 77 6.71 -0.88 8.75
CA SER A 77 5.78 -1.97 8.58
C SER A 77 5.38 -2.07 7.11
N LEU A 78 5.48 -3.28 6.55
CA LEU A 78 4.83 -3.66 5.29
C LEU A 78 3.50 -4.32 5.65
N VAL A 79 2.39 -3.73 5.22
CA VAL A 79 1.04 -4.15 5.61
C VAL A 79 0.27 -4.61 4.37
N TYR A 80 -0.48 -5.68 4.54
CA TYR A 80 -1.44 -6.21 3.58
C TYR A 80 -2.82 -6.31 4.24
N CYS A 81 -3.83 -5.69 3.65
CA CYS A 81 -5.20 -5.66 4.13
C CYS A 81 -6.12 -6.51 3.25
N PHE A 82 -6.94 -7.33 3.91
CA PHE A 82 -7.81 -8.29 3.27
C PHE A 82 -9.27 -7.98 3.61
N GLY A 83 -10.08 -7.71 2.58
CA GLY A 83 -11.53 -7.60 2.72
C GLY A 83 -12.20 -8.95 2.56
N SER A 84 -13.27 -9.19 3.33
CA SER A 84 -14.12 -10.36 3.14
C SER A 84 -15.23 -10.02 2.14
N HIS A 85 -15.28 -10.75 1.03
CA HIS A 85 -16.43 -10.75 0.14
C HIS A 85 -16.94 -12.19 0.02
N ASN A 86 -18.22 -12.41 0.38
CA ASN A 86 -18.84 -13.75 0.44
C ASN A 86 -18.03 -14.79 1.25
N GLY A 87 -17.42 -14.36 2.36
CA GLY A 87 -16.62 -15.23 3.24
C GLY A 87 -15.21 -15.53 2.74
N ILE A 88 -14.80 -14.96 1.60
CA ILE A 88 -13.45 -15.13 1.06
C ILE A 88 -12.66 -13.85 1.28
N TYR A 89 -11.56 -13.96 2.05
CA TYR A 89 -10.66 -12.85 2.30
C TYR A 89 -9.68 -12.64 1.14
N ARG A 90 -9.73 -11.44 0.55
CA ARG A 90 -9.00 -11.08 -0.67
C ARG A 90 -8.25 -9.78 -0.45
N LEU A 91 -7.00 -9.73 -0.92
CA LEU A 91 -6.16 -8.55 -0.81
C LEU A 91 -6.79 -7.38 -1.58
N ARG A 92 -7.00 -6.25 -0.90
CA ARG A 92 -7.60 -5.04 -1.49
C ARG A 92 -6.85 -3.74 -1.18
N ALA A 93 -5.95 -3.77 -0.20
CA ALA A 93 -5.02 -2.69 0.06
C ALA A 93 -3.70 -3.25 0.62
N ALA A 94 -2.61 -2.54 0.38
CA ALA A 94 -1.29 -2.84 0.91
C ALA A 94 -0.45 -1.57 1.01
N GLY A 95 0.66 -1.61 1.71
CA GLY A 95 1.52 -0.44 1.75
C GLY A 95 2.59 -0.46 2.81
N TYR A 96 3.26 0.67 2.93
CA TYR A 96 4.32 0.94 3.90
C TYR A 96 3.88 2.00 4.89
N LEU A 97 4.25 1.80 6.15
CA LEU A 97 3.96 2.69 7.27
C LEU A 97 5.14 2.70 8.23
N THR A 98 5.65 3.88 8.58
CA THR A 98 6.61 4.02 9.67
C THR A 98 5.93 3.75 11.02
N GLU A 99 6.43 2.76 11.77
CA GLU A 99 5.91 2.47 13.12
C GLU A 99 6.29 3.54 14.15
N THR A 100 7.50 4.07 14.00
CA THR A 100 8.06 5.13 14.83
C THR A 100 8.38 6.32 13.94
N PRO A 101 8.15 7.56 14.42
CA PRO A 101 8.58 8.75 13.71
C PRO A 101 10.08 8.68 13.39
N VAL A 102 10.44 9.05 12.16
CA VAL A 102 11.83 9.09 11.70
C VAL A 102 12.32 10.51 11.58
N ALA A 103 13.55 10.73 12.06
CA ALA A 103 14.23 12.00 11.97
C ALA A 103 14.83 12.15 10.56
N ILE A 104 14.16 12.93 9.73
CA ILE A 104 14.57 13.19 8.34
C ILE A 104 14.50 14.68 8.07
N THR A 105 15.50 15.16 7.32
CA THR A 105 15.64 16.59 6.99
C THR A 105 14.58 17.04 5.99
N ASP A 106 14.25 16.17 5.03
CA ASP A 106 13.14 16.36 4.10
C ASP A 106 12.28 15.10 4.07
N PRO A 107 11.07 15.12 4.66
CA PRO A 107 10.17 13.99 4.63
C PRO A 107 9.67 13.64 3.23
N ASN A 108 9.65 14.61 2.31
CA ASN A 108 9.20 14.42 0.94
C ASN A 108 10.21 13.67 0.06
N SER A 109 11.45 13.48 0.54
CA SER A 109 12.54 13.04 -0.34
C SER A 109 12.62 11.54 -0.60
N VAL A 110 12.18 10.65 0.32
CA VAL A 110 12.46 9.21 0.17
C VAL A 110 11.32 8.46 -0.52
N PHE A 111 10.14 8.42 0.09
CA PHE A 111 9.00 7.71 -0.50
C PHE A 111 8.42 8.46 -1.70
N ARG A 112 8.25 9.77 -1.56
CA ARG A 112 7.62 10.60 -2.58
C ARG A 112 8.51 10.76 -3.81
N GLN A 113 9.83 10.89 -3.67
CA GLN A 113 10.72 10.89 -4.85
C GLN A 113 10.70 9.53 -5.57
N ASN A 114 10.77 8.41 -4.84
CA ASN A 114 10.71 7.08 -5.46
C ASN A 114 9.37 6.87 -6.21
N LEU A 115 8.26 7.32 -5.62
CA LEU A 115 6.96 7.31 -6.27
C LEU A 115 6.90 8.21 -7.50
N LEU A 116 7.47 9.42 -7.46
CA LEU A 116 7.57 10.32 -8.62
C LEU A 116 8.43 9.70 -9.74
N ASP A 117 9.55 9.09 -9.39
CA ASP A 117 10.46 8.44 -10.33
C ASP A 117 9.80 7.20 -10.99
N THR A 118 8.94 6.51 -10.25
CA THR A 118 8.30 5.26 -10.71
C THR A 118 6.96 5.49 -11.42
N LEU A 119 6.15 6.42 -10.92
CA LEU A 119 4.76 6.64 -11.37
C LEU A 119 4.58 7.95 -12.13
N GLY A 120 5.58 8.84 -12.14
CA GLY A 120 5.47 10.19 -12.69
C GLY A 120 4.70 11.13 -11.78
N ASP A 121 4.14 12.19 -12.36
CA ASP A 121 3.39 13.20 -11.63
C ASP A 121 2.09 12.64 -11.03
N PRO A 122 1.70 13.05 -9.80
CA PRO A 122 0.45 12.62 -9.21
C PRO A 122 -0.75 13.13 -9.99
N THR A 123 -1.81 12.32 -10.02
CA THR A 123 -3.11 12.73 -10.56
C THR A 123 -3.70 13.88 -9.74
N GLU A 124 -3.47 13.87 -8.43
CA GLU A 124 -3.98 14.87 -7.50
C GLU A 124 -2.99 15.14 -6.36
N THR A 125 -2.87 16.41 -5.97
CA THR A 125 -2.16 16.82 -4.75
C THR A 125 -3.18 17.38 -3.77
N LEU A 126 -3.20 16.82 -2.56
CA LEU A 126 -4.17 17.13 -1.52
C LEU A 126 -3.72 18.31 -0.66
N GLU A 127 -4.67 18.97 0.00
CA GLU A 127 -4.40 20.14 0.86
C GLU A 127 -3.47 19.84 2.04
N ASP A 128 -3.49 18.60 2.53
CA ASP A 128 -2.63 18.14 3.64
C ASP A 128 -1.19 17.80 3.20
N GLY A 129 -0.85 18.04 1.92
CA GLY A 129 0.45 17.73 1.34
C GLY A 129 0.56 16.31 0.79
N GLY A 130 -0.51 15.50 0.90
CA GLY A 130 -0.61 14.17 0.32
C GLY A 130 -0.62 14.20 -1.21
N MET A 131 -0.20 13.09 -1.81
CA MET A 131 -0.23 12.88 -3.27
C MET A 131 -0.96 11.60 -3.60
N LEU A 132 -1.71 11.64 -4.70
CA LEU A 132 -2.56 10.56 -5.15
C LEU A 132 -2.30 10.26 -6.64
N TRP A 133 -2.03 9.00 -6.96
CA TRP A 133 -1.96 8.49 -8.34
C TRP A 133 -3.14 7.55 -8.55
N LYS A 134 -3.93 7.80 -9.59
CA LYS A 134 -5.05 6.96 -9.99
C LYS A 134 -4.69 6.26 -11.31
N ASN A 135 -4.25 5.01 -11.21
CA ASN A 135 -3.99 4.14 -12.37
C ASN A 135 -5.20 3.23 -12.62
N GLU A 136 -5.20 2.51 -13.75
CA GLU A 136 -6.30 1.61 -14.14
C GLU A 136 -6.62 0.55 -13.07
N ASP A 137 -5.59 0.01 -12.42
CA ASP A 137 -5.77 -1.09 -11.45
C ASP A 137 -5.48 -0.70 -10.01
N THR A 138 -4.82 0.42 -9.76
CA THR A 138 -4.33 0.78 -8.42
C THR A 138 -4.42 2.28 -8.16
N VAL A 139 -4.89 2.62 -6.96
CA VAL A 139 -4.77 3.97 -6.40
C VAL A 139 -3.61 3.97 -5.41
N VAL A 140 -2.66 4.88 -5.61
CA VAL A 140 -1.50 5.04 -4.73
C VAL A 140 -1.66 6.36 -4.00
N TYR A 141 -1.63 6.30 -2.67
CA TYR A 141 -1.63 7.47 -1.80
C TYR A 141 -0.32 7.53 -1.02
N THR A 142 0.29 8.70 -0.94
CA THR A 142 1.40 8.94 -0.01
C THR A 142 1.20 10.24 0.73
N ASN A 143 1.60 10.24 2.00
CA ASN A 143 1.68 11.45 2.79
C ASN A 143 2.75 11.32 3.87
N THR A 144 3.23 12.46 4.33
CA THR A 144 4.17 12.61 5.41
C THR A 144 3.65 13.60 6.43
N TYR A 145 3.53 13.15 7.67
CA TYR A 145 2.95 13.95 8.74
C TYR A 145 3.93 14.06 9.90
N ARG A 146 3.99 15.25 10.49
CA ARG A 146 4.88 15.53 11.61
C ARG A 146 4.34 14.82 12.87
N ALA A 147 5.22 14.14 13.59
CA ALA A 147 4.84 13.52 14.85
C ALA A 147 4.61 14.60 15.93
N VAL A 148 3.42 14.60 16.55
CA VAL A 148 3.07 15.54 17.62
C VAL A 148 3.71 15.12 18.93
N GLY A 149 4.35 16.04 19.66
CA GLY A 149 4.84 15.81 21.03
C GLY A 149 6.27 15.25 21.14
N THR A 150 6.98 15.03 20.03
CA THR A 150 8.39 14.61 20.02
C THR A 150 9.38 15.78 20.13
N ASP A 151 8.88 17.02 20.21
CA ASP A 151 9.64 18.26 20.45
C ASP A 151 10.07 18.47 21.93
N ARG A 152 10.33 17.40 22.70
CA ARG A 152 10.73 17.51 24.11
C ARG A 152 12.21 17.22 24.32
N GLY A 153 12.98 18.31 24.52
CA GLY A 153 14.38 18.24 24.99
C GLY A 153 15.03 19.61 25.20
N LEU A 154 15.29 19.97 26.47
CA LEU A 154 15.96 21.20 26.95
C LEU A 154 17.38 21.36 26.44
N ILE A 155 17.80 22.55 25.96
CA ILE A 155 19.20 23.03 26.00
C ILE A 155 19.31 24.55 26.23
N ALA A 156 20.21 24.91 27.16
CA ALA A 156 20.63 26.25 27.59
C ALA A 156 21.47 27.01 26.54
N ARG A 157 21.41 28.36 26.60
CA ARG A 157 22.24 29.30 25.81
C ARG A 157 23.58 29.58 26.52
N SER A 158 24.65 29.77 25.75
CA SER A 158 25.90 30.38 26.21
C SER A 158 25.82 31.90 26.12
N THR A 159 26.21 32.58 27.19
CA THR A 159 26.57 34.00 27.17
C THR A 159 28.09 34.08 27.43
N PRO A 160 28.86 34.93 26.72
CA PRO A 160 30.29 35.10 27.01
C PRO A 160 30.46 35.58 28.46
N GLY A 161 31.03 34.71 29.31
CA GLY A 161 31.27 35.00 30.74
C GLY A 161 30.69 34.01 31.75
N SER A 162 29.93 32.99 31.34
CA SER A 162 29.36 31.98 32.27
C SER A 162 29.87 30.55 32.06
N ILE A 163 30.20 29.88 33.16
CA ILE A 163 30.61 28.47 33.27
C ILE A 163 29.50 27.54 32.72
N ILE A 164 29.87 26.69 31.74
CA ILE A 164 29.10 25.63 31.07
C ILE A 164 27.92 26.10 30.20
N SER A 165 28.18 26.11 28.89
CA SER A 165 27.17 26.23 27.85
C SER A 165 26.72 24.85 27.41
N ARG A 166 25.45 24.50 27.59
CA ARG A 166 24.93 23.24 27.06
C ARG A 166 24.81 23.34 25.52
N PRO A 167 25.14 22.29 24.76
CA PRO A 167 25.21 22.35 23.29
C PRO A 167 23.81 22.46 22.66
N GLN A 168 23.49 23.52 21.93
CA GLN A 168 22.18 23.70 21.27
C GLN A 168 21.94 22.60 20.22
N ARG A 169 21.09 21.61 20.54
CA ARG A 169 20.66 20.56 19.61
C ARG A 169 19.69 21.20 18.63
N GLN A 170 20.10 21.39 17.39
CA GLN A 170 19.15 21.48 16.29
C GLN A 170 18.32 20.20 16.29
N ARG A 171 17.01 20.34 16.51
CA ARG A 171 16.08 19.22 16.55
C ARG A 171 15.72 18.88 15.11
N THR A 172 16.11 17.70 14.65
CA THR A 172 15.57 17.18 13.40
C THR A 172 14.11 16.83 13.64
N PRO A 173 13.15 17.46 12.93
CA PRO A 173 11.75 17.12 13.06
C PRO A 173 11.55 15.63 12.76
N GLN A 174 10.66 14.99 13.52
CA GLN A 174 10.34 13.59 13.32
C GLN A 174 9.02 13.46 12.56
N TRP A 175 9.02 12.57 11.58
CA TRP A 175 7.92 12.41 10.64
C TRP A 175 7.47 10.96 10.60
N HIS A 176 6.17 10.77 10.48
CA HIS A 176 5.65 9.51 9.99
C HIS A 176 5.44 9.61 8.48
N ILE A 177 5.63 8.47 7.82
CA ILE A 177 5.51 8.33 6.37
C ILE A 177 4.58 7.16 6.08
N ILE A 178 3.66 7.38 5.15
CA ILE A 178 2.73 6.37 4.64
C ILE A 178 2.85 6.35 3.12
N ALA A 179 2.85 5.14 2.56
CA ALA A 179 2.59 4.89 1.15
C ALA A 179 1.60 3.73 1.03
N GLY A 180 0.35 4.04 0.74
CA GLY A 180 -0.74 3.09 0.54
C GLY A 180 -0.97 2.81 -0.94
N TYR A 181 -1.26 1.55 -1.26
CA TYR A 181 -1.61 1.03 -2.56
C TYR A 181 -2.95 0.30 -2.41
N ILE A 182 -3.93 0.71 -3.20
CA ILE A 182 -5.33 0.32 -3.02
C ILE A 182 -5.84 -0.23 -4.35
N ASP A 183 -6.53 -1.37 -4.30
CA ASP A 183 -7.23 -1.93 -5.46
C ASP A 183 -8.21 -0.89 -6.01
N ARG A 184 -8.10 -0.57 -7.31
CA ARG A 184 -8.94 0.45 -7.95
C ARG A 184 -10.43 0.14 -7.80
N LYS A 185 -10.82 -1.14 -7.93
CA LYS A 185 -12.23 -1.53 -7.79
C LYS A 185 -12.76 -1.26 -6.39
N PHE A 186 -11.95 -1.58 -5.39
CA PHE A 186 -12.31 -1.32 -4.00
C PHE A 186 -12.37 0.20 -3.70
N TYR A 187 -11.44 0.98 -4.26
CA TYR A 187 -11.48 2.44 -4.16
C TYR A 187 -12.76 3.01 -4.77
N ASP A 188 -13.09 2.61 -5.99
CA ASP A 188 -14.29 3.08 -6.70
C ASP A 188 -15.57 2.63 -5.99
N GLU A 189 -15.62 1.41 -5.45
CA GLU A 189 -16.74 0.94 -4.62
C GLU A 189 -16.97 1.83 -3.39
N LEU A 190 -15.90 2.27 -2.74
CA LEU A 190 -15.99 3.17 -1.58
C LEU A 190 -16.42 4.58 -1.97
N GLU A 191 -15.82 5.16 -3.01
CA GLU A 191 -16.17 6.49 -3.51
C GLU A 191 -17.66 6.58 -3.89
N ASN A 192 -18.21 5.52 -4.49
CA ASN A 192 -19.63 5.43 -4.81
C ASN A 192 -20.54 5.21 -3.59
N LYS A 193 -20.03 4.59 -2.52
CA LYS A 193 -20.79 4.32 -1.28
C LYS A 193 -20.79 5.47 -0.28
N GLU A 194 -19.86 6.42 -0.40
CA GLU A 194 -19.75 7.57 0.51
C GLU A 194 -21.05 8.40 0.57
N THR A 195 -21.89 8.32 -0.47
CA THR A 195 -23.22 8.95 -0.48
C THR A 195 -24.25 8.27 0.43
N GLU A 196 -24.01 7.04 0.88
CA GLU A 196 -25.01 6.21 1.58
C GLU A 196 -24.66 5.92 3.06
N LEU A 197 -23.38 5.71 3.39
CA LEU A 197 -22.93 5.37 4.75
C LEU A 197 -21.52 5.94 5.04
N PRO A 198 -21.19 6.22 6.32
CA PRO A 198 -19.85 6.69 6.68
C PRO A 198 -18.79 5.61 6.38
N LEU A 199 -17.86 5.93 5.47
CA LEU A 199 -16.75 5.10 4.98
C LEU A 199 -16.03 4.28 6.08
N HIS A 200 -15.88 4.86 7.28
CA HIS A 200 -15.20 4.26 8.42
C HIS A 200 -15.76 2.92 8.89
N ALA A 201 -17.05 2.62 8.64
CA ALA A 201 -17.67 1.40 9.15
C ALA A 201 -17.15 0.11 8.46
N GLU A 202 -16.66 0.22 7.22
CA GLU A 202 -16.21 -0.93 6.42
C GLU A 202 -14.68 -1.09 6.33
N LEU A 203 -13.94 -0.09 6.83
CA LEU A 203 -12.48 -0.03 6.75
C LEU A 203 -11.83 -0.59 8.00
N SER A 204 -10.77 -1.36 7.80
CA SER A 204 -9.85 -1.71 8.88
C SER A 204 -8.95 -0.52 9.22
N TYR A 205 -8.39 -0.53 10.44
CA TYR A 205 -7.46 0.50 10.91
C TYR A 205 -6.36 0.89 9.91
N TYR A 206 -5.74 -0.11 9.25
CA TYR A 206 -4.68 0.15 8.27
C TYR A 206 -5.21 0.69 6.95
N GLU A 207 -6.42 0.32 6.55
CA GLU A 207 -7.06 0.87 5.36
C GLU A 207 -7.37 2.34 5.58
N GLU A 208 -7.97 2.71 6.72
CA GLU A 208 -8.19 4.12 7.07
C GLU A 208 -6.91 4.96 7.04
N ILE A 209 -5.77 4.37 7.46
CA ILE A 209 -4.44 5.00 7.32
C ILE A 209 -4.06 5.17 5.85
N PHE A 210 -4.21 4.13 5.03
CA PHE A 210 -3.88 4.17 3.60
C PHE A 210 -4.82 5.04 2.77
N PHE A 211 -6.02 5.34 3.26
CA PHE A 211 -6.93 6.33 2.69
C PHE A 211 -6.70 7.75 3.24
N GLY A 212 -5.76 7.95 4.18
CA GLY A 212 -5.50 9.26 4.78
C GLY A 212 -6.58 9.74 5.78
N MET A 213 -7.53 8.88 6.16
CA MET A 213 -8.72 9.28 6.93
C MET A 213 -8.45 9.58 8.41
N PHE A 214 -7.42 8.99 9.01
CA PHE A 214 -7.17 9.14 10.46
C PHE A 214 -6.64 10.51 10.89
N TYR A 215 -6.28 11.39 9.96
CA TYR A 215 -5.49 12.57 10.28
C TYR A 215 -6.12 13.91 9.86
N SER A 216 -7.27 13.92 9.18
CA SER A 216 -8.07 15.15 8.98
C SER A 216 -9.00 15.47 10.16
N THR A 217 -9.36 14.48 10.99
CA THR A 217 -10.35 14.62 12.08
C THR A 217 -9.77 14.97 13.46
N ARG A 218 -8.45 15.18 13.57
CA ARG A 218 -7.77 15.51 14.85
C ARG A 218 -6.81 16.70 14.76
N GLN A 219 -7.03 17.62 13.82
CA GLN A 219 -6.44 18.96 13.88
C GLN A 219 -7.40 19.94 14.54
#